data_AF-A0A6A1I7N4-F1
#
_entry.id   AF-A0A6A1I7N4-F1
#
_cell.length_a   1.000
_cell.length_b   1.000
_cell.length_c   1.000
_cell.angle_alpha   90.00
_cell.angle_beta   90.00
_cell.angle_gamma   90.00
#
_symmetry.space_group_name_H-M   'P 1'
#
loop_
_entity.id
_entity.type
_entity.pdbx_description
1 polymer ?
#
loop_
_entity_poly.entity_id
_entity_poly.type
_entity_poly.pdbx_seq_one_letter_code
_entity_poly.pdbx_strand_id
1 'polypeptide(L)'
;VKGNKVSVAEEADDEGVLGGLDYFKVQIIQCEDNENEYRIRSVAKKGSYLYSFNDQLSWSGSKEKAMRFTITTGDPTANESIADAAEGVKVIAGNGTVEIQGAAGKNVVITNVLGKVITSTVLISDNATIAAPAGIVVVAVDGEAAVKAVVK
;
A
#
# COMPACT_ATOMS: atom_id res chain seq x y z
N VAL A 1 10.45 28.93 25.34
CA VAL A 1 9.52 30.06 25.54
C VAL A 1 8.48 29.61 26.55
N LYS A 2 8.27 30.36 27.65
CA LYS A 2 7.31 30.03 28.71
C LYS A 2 5.87 30.20 28.20
N GLY A 3 5.09 29.13 28.19
CA GLY A 3 3.64 29.19 28.42
C GLY A 3 2.70 29.76 27.35
N ASN A 4 3.16 30.18 26.16
CA ASN A 4 2.24 30.65 25.12
C ASN A 4 1.73 29.48 24.27
N LYS A 5 0.41 29.30 24.21
CA LYS A 5 -0.24 28.43 23.22
C LYS A 5 0.03 29.01 21.83
N VAL A 6 0.69 28.25 20.96
CA VAL A 6 0.97 28.62 19.58
C VAL A 6 0.07 27.79 18.66
N SER A 7 -0.62 28.45 17.73
CA SER A 7 -1.42 27.77 16.72
C SER A 7 -0.49 27.22 15.64
N VAL A 8 -0.52 25.90 15.43
CA VAL A 8 0.11 25.23 14.29
C VAL A 8 -0.99 24.84 13.31
N ALA A 9 -0.78 25.15 12.02
CA ALA A 9 -1.76 24.84 10.98
C ALA A 9 -1.88 23.32 10.78
N GLU A 10 -3.10 22.79 10.91
CA GLU A 10 -3.44 21.41 10.55
C GLU A 10 -3.87 21.32 9.07
N GLU A 11 -4.37 22.42 8.49
CA GLU A 11 -4.75 22.57 7.08
C GLU A 11 -4.23 23.89 6.48
N ALA A 12 -4.35 24.08 5.16
CA ALA A 12 -3.78 25.19 4.39
C ALA A 12 -4.50 26.55 4.57
N ASP A 13 -4.96 26.85 5.78
CA ASP A 13 -5.44 28.18 6.17
C ASP A 13 -4.33 28.88 6.96
N ASP A 14 -3.77 29.95 6.37
CA ASP A 14 -2.57 30.65 6.81
C ASP A 14 -2.87 31.95 7.57
N GLU A 15 -4.14 32.30 7.79
CA GLU A 15 -4.51 33.46 8.59
C GLU A 15 -4.24 33.24 10.09
N GLY A 16 -3.28 33.99 10.64
CA GLY A 16 -2.99 34.02 12.08
C GLY A 16 -2.13 32.85 12.60
N VAL A 17 -1.68 31.95 11.72
CA VAL A 17 -0.70 30.92 12.06
C VAL A 17 0.67 31.58 12.23
N LEU A 18 1.36 31.28 13.34
CA LEU A 18 2.74 31.71 13.51
C LEU A 18 3.58 31.04 12.41
N GLY A 19 3.94 31.83 11.39
CA GLY A 19 4.62 31.37 10.20
C GLY A 19 5.85 30.51 10.52
N GLY A 20 6.08 29.51 9.68
CA GLY A 20 7.25 28.65 9.83
C GLY A 20 7.19 27.28 9.16
N LEU A 21 6.11 26.96 8.44
CA LEU A 21 6.02 25.72 7.67
C LEU A 21 7.18 25.58 6.67
N ASP A 22 7.64 26.69 6.10
CA ASP A 22 8.78 26.70 5.17
C ASP A 22 10.11 26.28 5.84
N TYR A 23 10.22 26.31 7.17
CA TYR A 23 11.38 25.77 7.89
C TYR A 23 11.42 24.23 7.88
N PHE A 24 10.27 23.59 7.65
CA PHE A 24 10.15 22.14 7.50
C PHE A 24 10.16 21.69 6.03
N LYS A 25 10.00 22.63 5.09
CA LYS A 25 10.11 22.35 3.66
C LYS A 25 11.57 22.39 3.22
N VAL A 26 11.99 21.34 2.53
CA VAL A 26 13.33 21.22 1.95
C VAL A 26 13.25 20.81 0.48
N GLN A 27 14.31 21.12 -0.26
CA GLN A 27 14.46 20.71 -1.65
C GLN A 27 15.74 19.89 -1.79
N ILE A 28 15.63 18.72 -2.39
CA ILE A 28 16.78 17.94 -2.85
C ILE A 28 17.10 18.47 -4.25
N ILE A 29 18.30 19.03 -4.42
CA ILE A 29 18.75 19.59 -5.70
C ILE A 29 20.07 18.95 -6.11
N GLN A 30 20.24 18.72 -7.40
CA GLN A 30 21.47 18.22 -7.97
C GLN A 30 22.63 19.20 -7.71
N CYS A 31 23.82 18.66 -7.49
CA CYS A 31 25.05 19.43 -7.39
C CYS A 31 25.49 19.90 -8.78
N GLU A 32 25.94 21.16 -8.88
CA GLU A 32 26.35 21.76 -10.16
C GLU A 32 27.66 21.15 -10.68
N ASP A 33 28.49 20.65 -9.77
CA ASP A 33 29.80 20.06 -10.01
C ASP A 33 29.77 18.53 -10.18
N ASN A 34 28.66 17.87 -9.87
CA ASN A 34 28.52 16.42 -10.00
C ASN A 34 27.06 15.99 -10.19
N GLU A 35 26.76 15.42 -11.35
CA GLU A 35 25.40 15.01 -11.73
C GLU A 35 24.85 13.86 -10.87
N ASN A 36 25.71 13.07 -10.21
CA ASN A 36 25.30 11.94 -9.38
C ASN A 36 25.13 12.31 -7.90
N GLU A 37 25.44 13.56 -7.52
CA GLU A 37 25.35 14.04 -6.16
C GLU A 37 24.23 15.06 -6.01
N TYR A 38 23.60 15.03 -4.84
CA TYR A 38 22.51 15.92 -4.48
C TYR A 38 22.80 16.57 -3.13
N ARG A 39 22.27 17.77 -2.94
CA ARG A 39 22.33 18.52 -1.67
C ARG A 39 20.92 18.94 -1.24
N ILE A 40 20.73 19.08 0.06
CA ILE A 40 19.45 19.52 0.64
C ILE A 40 19.49 21.03 0.88
N ARG A 41 18.51 21.76 0.36
CA ARG A 41 18.35 23.21 0.51
C ARG A 41 17.08 23.53 1.30
N SER A 42 17.16 24.48 2.24
CA SER A 42 15.99 25.01 2.95
C SER A 42 15.11 25.85 2.02
N VAL A 43 13.78 25.69 2.12
CA VAL A 43 12.83 26.56 1.42
C VAL A 43 12.68 27.91 2.14
N ALA A 44 12.60 27.91 3.48
CA ALA A 44 12.54 29.14 4.28
C ALA A 44 13.70 30.10 4.02
N LYS A 45 14.91 29.59 3.81
CA LYS A 45 16.09 30.41 3.50
C LYS A 45 16.81 29.88 2.27
N LYS A 46 16.37 30.37 1.11
CA LYS A 46 17.03 30.11 -0.18
C LYS A 46 18.52 30.45 -0.07
N GLY A 47 19.37 29.49 -0.39
CA GLY A 47 20.83 29.60 -0.24
C GLY A 47 21.38 29.03 1.06
N SER A 48 20.54 28.46 1.94
CA SER A 48 20.99 27.66 3.08
C SER A 48 20.87 26.17 2.79
N TYR A 49 21.95 25.44 3.06
CA TYR A 49 22.12 24.03 2.75
C TYR A 49 22.34 23.21 4.01
N LEU A 50 21.84 21.97 4.02
CA LEU A 50 22.07 21.05 5.12
C LEU A 50 23.56 20.72 5.21
N TYR A 51 24.11 20.77 6.42
CA TYR A 51 25.52 20.60 6.69
C TYR A 51 25.70 19.93 8.07
N SER A 52 26.74 19.13 8.23
CA SER A 52 27.10 18.49 9.50
C SER A 52 28.29 19.19 10.16
N PHE A 53 28.15 19.60 11.42
CA PHE A 53 29.21 20.15 12.24
C PHE A 53 29.19 19.52 13.62
N ASN A 54 30.32 18.94 14.05
CA ASN A 54 30.45 18.29 15.36
C ASN A 54 29.28 17.34 15.65
N ASP A 55 28.99 16.44 14.71
CA ASP A 55 27.92 15.44 14.77
C ASP A 55 26.49 16.01 14.86
N GLN A 56 26.31 17.32 14.62
CA GLN A 56 25.01 17.98 14.56
C GLN A 56 24.69 18.47 13.15
N LEU A 57 23.44 18.29 12.74
CA LEU A 57 22.93 18.83 11.48
C LEU A 57 22.48 20.28 11.66
N SER A 58 22.93 21.14 10.77
CA SER A 58 22.63 22.57 10.77
C SER A 58 22.54 23.12 9.33
N TRP A 59 22.26 24.41 9.22
CA TRP A 59 22.11 25.13 7.96
C TRP A 59 23.33 26.02 7.69
N SER A 60 23.94 25.87 6.51
CA SER A 60 25.08 26.67 6.07
C SER A 60 24.75 27.48 4.82
N GLY A 61 25.21 28.73 4.77
CA GLY A 61 25.12 29.57 3.56
C GLY A 61 26.14 29.22 2.46
N SER A 62 27.08 28.31 2.75
CA SER A 62 28.09 27.87 1.76
C SER A 62 27.67 26.56 1.11
N LYS A 63 27.63 26.58 -0.23
CA LYS A 63 27.41 25.40 -1.07
C LYS A 63 28.50 24.33 -0.88
N GLU A 64 29.74 24.76 -0.69
CA GLU A 64 30.92 23.87 -0.58
C GLU A 64 30.89 23.04 0.70
N LYS A 65 30.27 23.59 1.75
CA LYS A 65 30.07 22.90 3.03
C LYS A 65 28.80 22.05 3.05
N ALA A 66 27.99 22.06 2.00
CA ALA A 66 26.76 21.30 1.97
C ALA A 66 27.06 19.79 2.02
N MET A 67 26.27 19.06 2.79
CA MET A 67 26.30 17.61 2.76
C MET A 67 25.81 17.11 1.40
N ARG A 68 26.54 16.13 0.85
CA ARG A 68 26.24 15.52 -0.44
C ARG A 68 25.72 14.11 -0.24
N PHE A 69 24.74 13.75 -1.04
CA PHE A 69 24.09 12.45 -1.01
C PHE A 69 24.04 11.89 -2.42
N THR A 70 24.34 10.61 -2.57
CA THR A 70 24.06 9.87 -3.79
C THR A 70 22.69 9.24 -3.66
N ILE A 71 21.88 9.35 -4.71
CA ILE A 71 20.60 8.64 -4.78
C ILE A 71 20.86 7.40 -5.62
N THR A 72 21.02 6.27 -4.95
CA THR A 72 21.05 4.97 -5.62
C THR A 72 19.64 4.53 -5.91
N THR A 73 19.42 3.93 -7.09
CA THR A 73 18.22 3.13 -7.33
C THR A 73 18.24 1.97 -6.34
N GLY A 74 17.51 2.10 -5.23
CA GLY A 74 17.26 0.97 -4.35
C GLY A 74 16.29 0.02 -5.05
N ASP A 75 16.41 -1.28 -4.78
CA ASP A 75 15.34 -2.20 -5.09
C ASP A 75 14.09 -1.67 -4.36
N PRO A 76 13.02 -1.26 -5.07
CA PRO A 76 11.78 -0.97 -4.39
C PRO A 76 11.44 -2.22 -3.58
N THR A 77 11.16 -2.07 -2.28
CA THR A 77 10.53 -3.17 -1.55
C THR A 77 9.17 -3.33 -2.23
N ALA A 78 9.08 -4.29 -3.14
CA ALA A 78 7.89 -4.51 -3.92
C ALA A 78 6.75 -4.74 -2.93
N ASN A 79 5.70 -3.95 -3.02
CA ASN A 79 4.41 -4.40 -2.50
C ASN A 79 4.08 -5.69 -3.25
N GLU A 80 3.55 -6.69 -2.55
CA GLU A 80 3.06 -7.90 -3.20
C GLU A 80 2.16 -7.52 -4.38
N SER A 81 2.43 -8.13 -5.54
CA SER A 81 1.65 -7.87 -6.75
C SER A 81 0.22 -8.36 -6.53
N ILE A 82 -0.78 -7.55 -6.87
CA ILE A 82 -2.19 -7.97 -6.86
C ILE A 82 -2.46 -9.04 -7.95
N ALA A 83 -1.51 -9.29 -8.86
CA ALA A 83 -1.66 -10.29 -9.91
C ALA A 83 -1.95 -11.70 -9.36
N ASP A 84 -1.36 -12.08 -8.21
CA ASP A 84 -1.63 -13.39 -7.59
C ASP A 84 -3.09 -13.51 -7.07
N ALA A 85 -3.76 -12.38 -6.82
CA ALA A 85 -5.19 -12.36 -6.47
C ALA A 85 -6.11 -12.39 -7.71
N ALA A 86 -5.59 -12.11 -8.91
CA ALA A 86 -6.36 -12.10 -10.16
C ALA A 86 -6.38 -13.46 -10.86
N GLU A 87 -5.39 -14.34 -10.61
CA GLU A 87 -5.30 -15.70 -11.21
C GLU A 87 -5.85 -16.82 -10.29
N GLY A 88 -6.59 -16.48 -9.23
CA GLY A 88 -7.13 -17.44 -8.27
C GLY A 88 -8.62 -17.75 -8.44
N VAL A 89 -9.03 -18.92 -7.95
CA VAL A 89 -10.45 -19.29 -7.88
C VAL A 89 -11.18 -18.40 -6.86
N LYS A 90 -12.26 -17.74 -7.30
CA LYS A 90 -13.08 -16.89 -6.44
C LYS A 90 -14.42 -17.56 -6.16
N VAL A 91 -14.79 -17.63 -4.88
CA VAL A 91 -16.07 -18.20 -4.42
C VAL A 91 -16.90 -17.09 -3.79
N ILE A 92 -18.12 -16.88 -4.31
CA ILE A 92 -19.04 -15.83 -3.89
C ILE A 92 -20.35 -16.47 -3.44
N ALA A 93 -20.77 -16.20 -2.21
CA ALA A 93 -22.03 -16.72 -1.68
C ALA A 93 -23.19 -15.77 -2.03
N GLY A 94 -24.24 -16.35 -2.62
CA GLY A 94 -25.49 -15.66 -2.97
C GLY A 94 -26.65 -16.06 -2.05
N ASN A 95 -27.87 -15.84 -2.55
CA ASN A 95 -29.11 -16.26 -1.89
C ASN A 95 -29.48 -17.67 -2.36
N GLY A 96 -29.22 -18.68 -1.53
CA GLY A 96 -29.39 -20.09 -1.91
C GLY A 96 -28.41 -20.60 -3.00
N THR A 97 -27.35 -19.86 -3.30
CA THR A 97 -26.38 -20.20 -4.35
C THR A 97 -24.94 -19.88 -3.96
N VAL A 98 -24.00 -20.50 -4.66
CA VAL A 98 -22.58 -20.20 -4.64
C VAL A 98 -22.13 -20.00 -6.09
N GLU A 99 -21.58 -18.82 -6.38
CA GLU A 99 -20.91 -18.52 -7.64
C GLU A 99 -19.41 -18.81 -7.52
N ILE A 100 -18.84 -19.48 -8.51
CA ILE A 100 -17.44 -19.88 -8.55
C ILE A 100 -16.85 -19.38 -9.86
N GLN A 101 -15.80 -18.57 -9.74
CA GLN A 101 -15.09 -17.98 -10.86
C GLN A 101 -13.67 -18.55 -10.98
N GLY A 102 -13.16 -18.71 -12.20
CA GLY A 102 -11.79 -19.18 -12.47
C GLY A 102 -11.56 -20.68 -12.24
N ALA A 103 -12.63 -21.47 -12.23
CA ALA A 103 -12.59 -22.91 -11.94
C ALA A 103 -12.99 -23.81 -13.12
N ALA A 104 -12.91 -23.31 -14.37
CA ALA A 104 -13.18 -24.15 -15.54
C ALA A 104 -12.26 -25.37 -15.60
N GLY A 105 -12.82 -26.53 -15.90
CA GLY A 105 -12.12 -27.81 -15.95
C GLY A 105 -11.74 -28.40 -14.58
N LYS A 106 -11.98 -27.70 -13.47
CA LYS A 106 -11.69 -28.17 -12.11
C LYS A 106 -12.92 -28.86 -11.49
N ASN A 107 -12.69 -29.89 -10.67
CA ASN A 107 -13.75 -30.45 -9.83
C ASN A 107 -14.03 -29.50 -8.67
N VAL A 108 -15.31 -29.28 -8.40
CA VAL A 108 -15.80 -28.50 -7.26
C VAL A 108 -16.67 -29.38 -6.40
N VAL A 109 -16.36 -29.44 -5.12
CA VAL A 109 -17.15 -30.13 -4.10
C VAL A 109 -17.65 -29.12 -3.08
N ILE A 110 -18.97 -29.04 -2.91
CA ILE A 110 -19.59 -28.22 -1.87
C ILE A 110 -20.04 -29.13 -0.74
N THR A 111 -19.61 -28.82 0.48
CA THR A 111 -19.98 -29.56 1.70
C THR A 111 -20.62 -28.63 2.73
N ASN A 112 -21.45 -29.18 3.61
CA ASN A 112 -21.93 -28.44 4.78
C ASN A 112 -20.89 -28.44 5.93
N VAL A 113 -21.17 -27.73 7.02
CA VAL A 113 -20.29 -27.70 8.21
C VAL A 113 -20.00 -29.05 8.86
N LEU A 114 -20.80 -30.08 8.56
CA LEU A 114 -20.63 -31.44 9.06
C LEU A 114 -19.83 -32.33 8.09
N GLY A 115 -19.35 -31.80 6.97
CA GLY A 115 -18.60 -32.54 5.95
C GLY A 115 -19.48 -33.36 5.00
N LYS A 116 -20.80 -33.19 5.01
CA LYS A 116 -21.70 -33.86 4.06
C LYS A 116 -21.65 -33.15 2.70
N VAL A 117 -21.39 -33.92 1.65
CA VAL A 117 -21.40 -33.42 0.25
C VAL A 117 -22.82 -33.04 -0.16
N ILE A 118 -22.98 -31.78 -0.57
CA ILE A 118 -24.20 -31.21 -1.16
C ILE A 118 -24.16 -31.44 -2.67
N THR A 119 -23.02 -31.19 -3.30
CA THR A 119 -22.79 -31.39 -4.73
C THR A 119 -21.31 -31.63 -5.02
N SER A 120 -21.02 -32.30 -6.12
CA SER A 120 -19.68 -32.60 -6.62
C SER A 120 -19.75 -32.59 -8.15
N THR A 121 -19.11 -31.63 -8.80
CA THR A 121 -19.21 -31.47 -10.26
C THR A 121 -17.97 -30.81 -10.85
N VAL A 122 -17.63 -31.20 -12.07
CA VAL A 122 -16.58 -30.53 -12.86
C VAL A 122 -17.19 -29.35 -13.59
N LEU A 123 -16.66 -28.15 -13.35
CA LEU A 123 -17.16 -26.95 -13.99
C LEU A 123 -16.68 -26.86 -15.43
N ILE A 124 -17.57 -26.50 -16.35
CA ILE A 124 -17.26 -26.38 -17.78
C ILE A 124 -16.94 -24.91 -18.15
N SER A 125 -17.40 -23.97 -17.33
CA SER A 125 -17.22 -22.52 -17.53
C SER A 125 -16.42 -21.88 -16.42
N ASP A 126 -15.75 -20.77 -16.75
CA ASP A 126 -15.01 -19.94 -15.81
C ASP A 126 -15.90 -19.14 -14.87
N ASN A 127 -17.21 -19.13 -15.09
CA ASN A 127 -18.19 -18.63 -14.14
C ASN A 127 -19.34 -19.63 -14.08
N ALA A 128 -19.54 -20.23 -12.91
CA ALA A 128 -20.60 -21.18 -12.66
C ALA A 128 -21.34 -20.86 -11.36
N THR A 129 -22.66 -21.01 -11.37
CA THR A 129 -23.51 -20.86 -10.18
C THR A 129 -24.06 -22.22 -9.78
N ILE A 130 -23.84 -22.60 -8.52
CA ILE A 130 -24.28 -23.87 -7.94
C ILE A 130 -25.26 -23.59 -6.82
N ALA A 131 -26.39 -24.30 -6.79
CA ALA A 131 -27.34 -24.20 -5.69
C ALA A 131 -26.74 -24.76 -4.39
N ALA A 132 -26.87 -24.01 -3.30
CA ALA A 132 -26.40 -24.42 -1.98
C ALA A 132 -27.43 -23.98 -0.92
N PRO A 133 -27.72 -24.81 0.10
CA PRO A 133 -28.59 -24.40 1.20
C PRO A 133 -28.04 -23.17 1.94
N ALA A 134 -28.94 -22.34 2.47
CA ALA A 134 -28.57 -21.23 3.35
C ALA A 134 -27.77 -21.74 4.58
N GLY A 135 -26.78 -20.97 4.99
CA GLY A 135 -25.85 -21.30 6.06
C GLY A 135 -24.39 -21.40 5.59
N ILE A 136 -23.54 -21.96 6.46
CA ILE A 136 -22.11 -22.11 6.18
C ILE A 136 -21.89 -23.35 5.33
N VAL A 137 -21.26 -23.16 4.18
CA VAL A 137 -20.79 -24.23 3.30
C VAL A 137 -19.29 -24.10 3.07
N VAL A 138 -18.64 -25.21 2.78
CA VAL A 138 -17.23 -25.28 2.41
C VAL A 138 -17.14 -25.70 0.96
N VAL A 139 -16.46 -24.90 0.16
CA VAL A 139 -16.27 -25.09 -1.28
C VAL A 139 -14.82 -25.49 -1.50
N ALA A 140 -14.61 -26.74 -1.89
CA ALA A 140 -13.31 -27.27 -2.28
C ALA A 140 -13.21 -27.26 -3.81
N VAL A 141 -12.14 -26.70 -4.34
CA VAL A 141 -11.84 -26.69 -5.77
C VAL A 141 -10.48 -27.34 -5.99
N ASP A 142 -10.37 -28.24 -6.96
CA ASP A 142 -9.12 -28.97 -7.22
C ASP A 142 -7.93 -28.02 -7.44
N GLY A 143 -6.86 -28.23 -6.68
CA GLY A 143 -5.65 -27.41 -6.74
C GLY A 143 -5.72 -26.10 -5.96
N GLU A 144 -6.81 -25.82 -5.25
CA GLU A 144 -6.99 -24.60 -4.46
C GLU A 144 -7.27 -24.91 -2.98
N ALA A 145 -7.02 -23.93 -2.11
CA ALA A 145 -7.45 -24.02 -0.73
C ALA A 145 -8.99 -23.99 -0.63
N ALA A 146 -9.56 -24.79 0.25
CA ALA A 146 -11.01 -24.81 0.45
C ALA A 146 -11.50 -23.48 1.07
N VAL A 147 -12.54 -22.90 0.47
CA VAL A 147 -13.11 -21.61 0.87
C VAL A 147 -14.39 -21.82 1.68
N LYS A 148 -14.52 -21.11 2.80
CA LYS A 148 -15.77 -21.08 3.59
C LYS A 148 -16.67 -19.98 3.04
N ALA A 149 -17.92 -20.31 2.74
CA ALA A 149 -18.92 -19.40 2.19
C ALA A 149 -20.16 -19.35 3.10
N VAL A 150 -20.75 -18.16 3.26
CA VAL A 150 -21.98 -17.96 4.02
C VAL A 150 -23.11 -17.66 3.04
N VAL A 151 -23.89 -18.68 2.73
CA VAL A 151 -25.03 -18.59 1.81
C VAL A 151 -26.21 -17.98 2.57
N LYS A 152 -26.83 -16.95 1.98
CA LYS A 152 -28.02 -16.29 2.54
C LYS A 152 -29.28 -17.08 2.26
#